data_AF-A0A3N4PY08-F1
#
_entry.id   AF-A0A3N4PY08-F1
#
_cell.length_a   1.000
_cell.length_b   1.000
_cell.length_c   1.000
_cell.angle_alpha   90.00
_cell.angle_beta   90.00
_cell.angle_gamma   90.00
#
_symmetry.space_group_name_H-M   'P 1'
#
loop_
_entity.id
_entity.type
_entity.pdbx_description
1 polymer ?
#
loop_
_entity_poly.entity_id
_entity_poly.type
_entity_poly.pdbx_seq_one_letter_code
_entity_poly.pdbx_strand_id
1 'polypeptide(L)'
;MNRIHPQDMPFFLKFEQHVTNFYNDLTVDRIGQYKVQYDLRIRKKDGNYSRMLIQYIIVNHQGHDLKHSFHLHTDITHIKSEGKPHLSVIGLNGLPSYYNIQESITCIASKSLFTTREREILKGIVEGKSSRQLACELFVSIHTINSHRKNILAKGNVKTPLELVRKAITEGWI
;
A
#
# COMPACT_ATOMS: atom_id res chain seq x y z
N MET A 1 -2.05 -3.47 -8.07
CA MET A 1 -2.34 -2.05 -7.72
C MET A 1 -2.25 -1.06 -8.90
N ASN A 2 -1.52 -1.34 -10.00
CA ASN A 2 -1.34 -0.43 -11.16
C ASN A 2 -2.60 -0.11 -12.01
N ARG A 3 -3.80 -0.42 -11.52
CA ARG A 3 -5.08 -0.10 -12.17
C ARG A 3 -5.96 0.84 -11.34
N ILE A 4 -5.61 1.12 -10.09
CA ILE A 4 -6.33 2.12 -9.28
C ILE A 4 -6.04 3.51 -9.86
N HIS A 5 -7.06 4.36 -9.94
CA HIS A 5 -6.88 5.74 -10.39
C HIS A 5 -5.88 6.49 -9.49
N PRO A 6 -4.93 7.27 -10.03
CA PRO A 6 -3.87 7.89 -9.24
C PRO A 6 -4.37 8.75 -8.07
N GLN A 7 -5.46 9.49 -8.26
CA GLN A 7 -6.07 10.30 -7.19
C GLN A 7 -6.77 9.46 -6.10
N ASP A 8 -7.14 8.21 -6.39
CA ASP A 8 -7.80 7.32 -5.44
C ASP A 8 -6.76 6.51 -4.63
N MET A 9 -5.51 6.44 -5.09
CA MET A 9 -4.43 5.70 -4.43
C MET A 9 -4.16 6.16 -2.97
N PRO A 10 -4.12 7.47 -2.66
CA PRO A 10 -3.94 7.91 -1.27
C PRO A 10 -5.09 7.47 -0.36
N PHE A 11 -6.33 7.47 -0.87
CA PHE A 11 -7.49 6.99 -0.13
C PHE A 11 -7.40 5.49 0.13
N PHE A 12 -7.05 4.71 -0.90
CA PHE A 12 -6.87 3.26 -0.77
C PHE A 12 -5.85 2.92 0.33
N LEU A 13 -4.67 3.54 0.33
CA LEU A 13 -3.66 3.29 1.37
C LEU A 13 -4.16 3.65 2.78
N LYS A 14 -4.93 4.73 2.89
CA LYS A 14 -5.55 5.14 4.15
C LYS A 14 -6.64 4.17 4.61
N PHE A 15 -7.46 3.68 3.68
CA PHE A 15 -8.47 2.66 3.98
C PHE A 15 -7.82 1.37 4.47
N GLU A 16 -6.77 0.90 3.80
CA GLU A 16 -6.04 -0.30 4.23
C GLU A 16 -5.39 -0.10 5.60
N GLN A 17 -4.82 1.07 5.88
CA GLN A 17 -4.29 1.42 7.20
C GLN A 17 -5.39 1.41 8.28
N HIS A 18 -6.53 2.05 8.01
CA HIS A 18 -7.67 2.09 8.92
C HIS A 18 -8.17 0.69 9.24
N VAL A 19 -8.38 -0.12 8.21
CA VAL A 19 -8.90 -1.48 8.34
C VAL A 19 -7.92 -2.38 9.08
N THR A 20 -6.62 -2.24 8.82
CA THR A 20 -5.57 -2.97 9.55
C THR A 20 -5.63 -2.65 11.05
N ASN A 21 -5.69 -1.36 11.40
CA ASN A 21 -5.81 -0.95 12.80
C ASN A 21 -7.09 -1.46 13.44
N PHE A 22 -8.22 -1.35 12.73
CA PHE A 22 -9.51 -1.85 13.17
C PHE A 22 -9.47 -3.35 13.50
N TYR A 23 -8.88 -4.19 12.64
CA TYR A 23 -8.76 -5.62 12.91
C TYR A 23 -7.72 -5.98 13.99
N ASN A 24 -6.72 -5.13 14.22
CA ASN A 24 -5.76 -5.31 15.31
C ASN A 24 -6.41 -5.02 16.68
N ASP A 25 -7.33 -4.05 16.74
CA ASP A 25 -8.01 -3.66 17.98
C ASP A 25 -9.23 -4.56 18.30
N LEU A 26 -9.71 -5.35 17.34
CA LEU A 26 -10.83 -6.27 17.52
C LEU A 26 -10.45 -7.52 18.30
N THR A 27 -11.37 -8.03 19.12
CA THR A 27 -11.21 -9.37 19.68
C THR A 27 -11.34 -10.44 18.58
N VAL A 28 -10.57 -11.53 18.71
CA VAL A 28 -10.43 -12.56 17.68
C VAL A 28 -11.78 -13.18 17.25
N ASP A 29 -12.72 -13.31 18.18
CA ASP A 29 -14.09 -13.83 17.95
C ASP A 29 -14.95 -12.92 17.04
N ARG A 30 -14.53 -11.66 16.82
CA ARG A 30 -15.27 -10.67 16.03
C ARG A 30 -14.73 -10.47 14.62
N ILE A 31 -13.57 -11.01 14.27
CA ILE A 31 -12.90 -10.79 12.97
C ILE A 31 -13.82 -11.16 11.79
N GLY A 32 -14.50 -12.31 11.86
CA GLY A 32 -15.44 -12.75 10.82
C GLY A 32 -16.80 -12.05 10.83
N GLN A 33 -17.05 -11.15 11.78
CA GLN A 33 -18.35 -10.51 11.99
C GLN A 33 -18.42 -9.08 11.46
N TYR A 34 -17.43 -8.66 10.68
CA TYR A 34 -17.42 -7.36 10.01
C TYR A 34 -17.25 -7.52 8.51
N LYS A 35 -18.03 -6.72 7.77
CA LYS A 35 -17.89 -6.53 6.33
C LYS A 35 -17.27 -5.17 6.07
N VAL A 36 -16.12 -5.16 5.42
CA VAL A 36 -15.49 -3.93 4.94
C VAL A 36 -16.04 -3.61 3.56
N GLN A 37 -16.31 -2.33 3.29
CA GLN A 37 -16.60 -1.88 1.93
C GLN A 37 -15.99 -0.53 1.63
N TYR A 38 -15.48 -0.37 0.42
CA TYR A 38 -15.08 0.93 -0.11
C TYR A 38 -15.19 0.97 -1.63
N ASP A 39 -15.29 2.17 -2.20
CA ASP A 39 -15.34 2.35 -3.65
C ASP A 39 -14.05 2.96 -4.20
N LEU A 40 -13.56 2.45 -5.33
CA LEU A 40 -12.39 2.99 -6.03
C LEU A 40 -12.64 3.03 -7.54
N ARG A 41 -12.02 3.99 -8.22
CA ARG A 41 -11.94 3.99 -9.68
C ARG A 41 -10.86 3.01 -10.13
N ILE A 42 -11.27 2.00 -10.89
CA ILE A 42 -10.40 0.97 -11.46
C ILE A 42 -10.37 1.11 -12.98
N ARG A 43 -9.17 1.11 -13.56
CA ARG A 43 -8.94 1.17 -15.00
C ARG A 43 -9.35 -0.15 -15.66
N LYS A 44 -10.29 -0.08 -16.60
CA LYS A 44 -10.75 -1.16 -17.48
C LYS A 44 -9.70 -1.43 -18.58
N LYS A 45 -9.91 -2.51 -19.35
CA LYS A 45 -8.99 -2.92 -20.43
C LYS A 45 -8.95 -1.90 -21.59
N ASP A 46 -10.05 -1.19 -21.82
CA ASP A 46 -10.19 -0.13 -22.83
C ASP A 46 -9.52 1.20 -22.42
N GLY A 47 -8.97 1.29 -21.21
CA GLY A 47 -8.31 2.49 -20.69
C GLY A 47 -9.23 3.41 -19.89
N ASN A 48 -10.55 3.24 -19.98
CA ASN A 48 -11.51 4.01 -19.20
C ASN A 48 -11.52 3.58 -17.74
N TYR A 49 -12.01 4.45 -16.85
CA TYR A 49 -12.19 4.13 -15.45
C TYR A 49 -13.63 3.76 -15.14
N SER A 50 -13.82 2.84 -14.21
CA SER A 50 -15.14 2.54 -13.64
C SER A 50 -15.05 2.45 -12.14
N ARG A 51 -16.09 2.92 -11.49
CA ARG A 51 -16.16 2.97 -10.03
C ARG A 51 -16.64 1.63 -9.52
N MET A 52 -15.73 0.90 -8.90
CA MET A 52 -15.98 -0.43 -8.34
C MET A 52 -16.23 -0.28 -6.85
N LEU A 53 -17.38 -0.74 -6.39
CA LEU A 53 -17.62 -1.02 -4.98
C LEU A 53 -16.98 -2.36 -4.66
N ILE A 54 -16.00 -2.33 -3.77
CA ILE A 54 -15.29 -3.50 -3.27
C ILE A 54 -15.82 -3.77 -1.87
N GLN A 55 -16.34 -4.97 -1.64
CA GLN A 55 -16.82 -5.43 -0.34
C GLN A 55 -16.12 -6.71 0.02
N TYR A 56 -15.71 -6.89 1.26
CA TYR A 56 -15.15 -8.16 1.68
C TYR A 56 -15.41 -8.48 3.15
N ILE A 57 -15.33 -9.77 3.46
CA ILE A 57 -15.31 -10.33 4.81
C ILE A 57 -14.06 -11.18 4.97
N ILE A 58 -13.57 -11.32 6.19
CA ILE A 58 -12.54 -12.33 6.51
C ILE A 58 -13.24 -13.66 6.75
N VAL A 59 -12.87 -14.68 5.97
CA VAL A 59 -13.49 -16.02 6.05
C VAL A 59 -12.63 -17.03 6.81
N ASN A 60 -11.33 -16.77 6.95
CA ASN A 60 -10.41 -17.63 7.69
C ASN A 60 -9.28 -16.78 8.30
N HIS A 61 -8.96 -17.04 9.56
CA HIS A 61 -7.91 -16.36 10.32
C HIS A 61 -7.36 -17.29 11.42
N GLN A 62 -6.14 -16.99 11.89
CA GLN A 62 -5.52 -17.65 13.03
C GLN A 62 -5.09 -16.59 14.05
N GLY A 63 -5.90 -16.38 15.10
CA GLY A 63 -5.75 -15.19 15.94
C GLY A 63 -5.99 -13.94 15.10
N HIS A 64 -5.05 -12.99 15.12
CA HIS A 64 -5.08 -11.79 14.27
C HIS A 64 -4.41 -11.98 12.90
N ASP A 65 -3.88 -13.18 12.61
CA ASP A 65 -3.31 -13.48 11.30
C ASP A 65 -4.46 -13.78 10.31
N LEU A 66 -4.80 -12.78 9.50
CA LEU A 66 -5.88 -12.85 8.52
C LEU A 66 -5.42 -13.67 7.30
N LYS A 67 -5.98 -14.88 7.11
CA LYS A 67 -5.52 -15.81 6.07
C LYS A 67 -6.26 -15.66 4.76
N HIS A 68 -7.59 -15.62 4.81
CA HIS A 68 -8.42 -15.58 3.62
C HIS A 68 -9.54 -14.58 3.77
N SER A 69 -9.76 -13.81 2.72
CA SER A 69 -10.88 -12.88 2.59
C SER A 69 -11.69 -13.21 1.35
N PHE A 70 -13.01 -13.05 1.44
CA PHE A 70 -13.91 -13.19 0.31
C PHE A 70 -14.33 -11.81 -0.17
N HIS A 71 -14.06 -11.49 -1.43
CA HIS A 71 -14.29 -10.17 -2.02
C HIS A 71 -15.39 -10.21 -3.08
N LEU A 72 -16.27 -9.21 -3.05
CA LEU A 72 -17.27 -8.92 -4.06
C LEU A 72 -16.97 -7.55 -4.67
N HIS A 73 -16.84 -7.52 -5.99
CA HIS A 73 -16.56 -6.30 -6.76
C HIS A 73 -17.76 -6.00 -7.66
N THR A 74 -18.41 -4.86 -7.45
CA THR A 74 -19.60 -4.46 -8.21
C THR A 74 -19.32 -3.13 -8.93
N ASP A 75 -19.59 -3.06 -10.22
CA ASP A 75 -19.53 -1.79 -10.97
C ASP A 75 -20.71 -0.91 -10.56
N ILE A 76 -20.41 0.16 -9.82
CA ILE A 76 -21.39 1.14 -9.34
C ILE A 76 -21.26 2.48 -10.07
N THR A 77 -20.61 2.52 -11.24
CA THR A 77 -20.40 3.76 -12.01
C THR A 77 -21.71 4.48 -12.31
N HIS A 78 -22.80 3.73 -12.50
CA HIS A 78 -24.15 4.25 -12.75
C HIS A 78 -24.82 4.85 -11.49
N ILE A 79 -24.38 4.49 -10.29
CA ILE A 79 -24.90 5.00 -9.01
C ILE A 79 -24.03 6.15 -8.51
N LYS A 80 -22.71 6.03 -8.67
CA LYS A 80 -21.71 6.99 -8.22
C LYS A 80 -20.68 7.17 -9.33
N SER A 81 -20.84 8.21 -10.14
CA SER A 81 -19.90 8.58 -11.20
C SER A 81 -18.77 9.48 -10.70
N GLU A 82 -19.04 10.32 -9.70
CA GLU A 82 -18.14 11.38 -9.24
C GLU A 82 -17.92 11.37 -7.71
N GLY A 83 -17.07 12.27 -7.23
CA GLY A 83 -16.75 12.43 -5.80
C GLY A 83 -15.63 11.52 -5.31
N LYS A 84 -15.31 11.65 -4.02
CA LYS A 84 -14.21 10.91 -3.37
C LYS A 84 -14.62 9.48 -2.99
N PRO A 85 -13.70 8.52 -2.97
CA PRO A 85 -13.88 7.21 -2.33
C PRO A 85 -14.39 7.34 -0.89
N HIS A 86 -15.24 6.40 -0.45
CA HIS A 86 -15.65 6.30 0.95
C HIS A 86 -15.43 4.87 1.48
N LEU A 87 -14.90 4.77 2.70
CA LEU A 87 -14.79 3.52 3.45
C LEU A 87 -15.98 3.39 4.39
N SER A 88 -16.46 2.16 4.56
CA SER A 88 -17.37 1.79 5.65
C SER A 88 -16.99 0.42 6.20
N VAL A 89 -17.20 0.23 7.49
CA VAL A 89 -17.02 -1.04 8.18
C VAL A 89 -18.36 -1.40 8.81
N ILE A 90 -19.01 -2.43 8.27
CA ILE A 90 -20.36 -2.82 8.62
C ILE A 90 -20.30 -3.99 9.60
N GLY A 91 -20.77 -3.76 10.81
CA GLY A 91 -20.97 -4.82 11.79
C GLY A 91 -22.12 -5.74 11.36
N LEU A 92 -21.87 -7.04 11.40
CA LEU A 92 -22.86 -8.08 11.18
C LEU A 92 -23.43 -8.54 12.54
N ASN A 93 -24.54 -9.26 12.53
CA ASN A 93 -25.12 -9.89 13.73
C ASN A 93 -25.37 -8.92 14.91
N GLY A 94 -25.76 -7.67 14.60
CA GLY A 94 -26.05 -6.64 15.60
C GLY A 94 -24.83 -5.87 16.11
N LEU A 95 -23.64 -6.11 15.55
CA LEU A 95 -22.45 -5.30 15.83
C LEU A 95 -22.58 -3.88 15.24
N PRO A 96 -21.90 -2.89 15.83
CA PRO A 96 -21.94 -1.51 15.36
C PRO A 96 -21.41 -1.37 13.93
N SER A 97 -21.99 -0.45 13.18
CA SER A 97 -21.56 -0.11 11.82
C SER A 97 -21.03 1.31 11.76
N TYR A 98 -19.96 1.49 11.00
CA TYR A 98 -19.24 2.74 10.81
C TYR A 98 -19.29 3.12 9.34
N TYR A 99 -20.03 4.17 9.01
CA TYR A 99 -20.31 4.58 7.64
C TYR A 99 -19.50 5.81 7.25
N ASN A 100 -19.10 5.87 5.97
CA ASN A 100 -18.42 7.01 5.37
C ASN A 100 -17.26 7.53 6.24
N ILE A 101 -16.39 6.63 6.68
CA ILE A 101 -15.25 6.94 7.54
C ILE A 101 -14.36 7.93 6.81
N GLN A 102 -14.44 9.20 7.24
CA GLN A 102 -13.64 10.28 6.68
C GLN A 102 -12.31 10.31 7.42
N GLU A 103 -11.29 9.69 6.84
CA GLU A 103 -9.94 9.98 7.27
C GLU A 103 -9.51 11.34 6.73
N SER A 104 -8.91 12.17 7.59
CA SER A 104 -8.21 13.35 7.09
C SER A 104 -7.14 12.86 6.12
N ILE A 105 -7.16 13.36 4.88
CA ILE A 105 -6.07 13.13 3.93
C ILE A 105 -4.92 14.02 4.39
N THR A 106 -4.36 13.76 5.56
CA THR A 106 -2.94 13.99 5.74
C THR A 106 -2.28 12.98 4.82
N CYS A 107 -2.02 13.43 3.61
CA CYS A 107 -1.07 12.80 2.72
C CYS A 107 0.27 12.84 3.47
N ILE A 108 0.45 11.90 4.39
CA ILE A 108 1.71 11.20 4.45
C ILE A 108 1.69 10.46 3.13
N ALA A 109 2.02 11.17 2.03
CA ALA A 109 2.71 10.54 0.92
C ALA A 109 3.66 9.63 1.65
N SER A 110 3.46 8.30 1.58
CA SER A 110 4.29 7.35 2.31
C SER A 110 5.67 7.90 2.09
N LYS A 111 6.26 8.45 3.17
CA LYS A 111 7.37 9.40 3.01
C LYS A 111 8.48 8.42 2.69
N SER A 112 8.54 8.07 1.41
CA SER A 112 9.28 6.93 0.94
C SER A 112 10.65 7.27 1.42
N LEU A 113 11.16 6.44 2.33
CA LEU A 113 12.39 6.73 3.05
C LEU A 113 13.49 7.13 2.05
N PHE A 114 13.38 6.54 0.85
CA PHE A 114 14.16 6.82 -0.33
C PHE A 114 13.37 7.60 -1.39
N THR A 115 14.01 8.58 -2.00
CA THR A 115 13.55 9.22 -3.23
C THR A 115 13.47 8.21 -4.39
N THR A 116 12.80 8.56 -5.49
CA THR A 116 12.73 7.70 -6.69
C THR A 116 14.11 7.23 -7.14
N ARG A 117 15.08 8.15 -7.18
CA ARG A 117 16.46 7.84 -7.57
C ARG A 117 17.18 6.93 -6.59
N GLU A 118 16.98 7.15 -5.30
CA GLU A 118 17.55 6.27 -4.26
C GLU A 118 16.92 4.87 -4.30
N ARG A 119 15.66 4.74 -4.69
CA ARG A 119 15.00 3.43 -4.86
C ARG A 119 15.54 2.66 -6.07
N GLU A 120 15.79 3.33 -7.19
CA GLU A 120 16.47 2.72 -8.35
C GLU A 120 17.84 2.15 -7.95
N ILE A 121 18.60 2.93 -7.18
CA ILE A 121 19.91 2.53 -6.68
C ILE A 121 19.77 1.38 -5.68
N LEU A 122 18.85 1.47 -4.71
CA LEU A 122 18.57 0.40 -3.74
C LEU A 122 18.22 -0.93 -4.42
N LYS A 123 17.38 -0.89 -5.45
CA LYS A 123 17.03 -2.07 -6.24
C LYS A 123 18.27 -2.71 -6.86
N GLY A 124 19.14 -1.91 -7.48
CA GLY A 124 20.39 -2.43 -8.03
C GLY A 124 21.37 -2.94 -6.97
N ILE A 125 21.37 -2.40 -5.75
CA ILE A 125 22.14 -2.95 -4.62
C ILE A 125 21.63 -4.37 -4.28
N VAL A 126 20.31 -4.55 -4.20
CA VAL A 126 19.68 -5.85 -3.91
C VAL A 126 19.96 -6.86 -5.04
N GLU A 127 19.98 -6.40 -6.29
CA GLU A 127 20.39 -7.20 -7.45
C GLU A 127 21.90 -7.53 -7.50
N GLY A 128 22.69 -7.06 -6.52
CA GLY A 128 24.13 -7.32 -6.45
C GLY A 128 24.99 -6.45 -7.37
N LYS A 129 24.46 -5.35 -7.92
CA LYS A 129 25.20 -4.46 -8.84
C LYS A 129 26.25 -3.64 -8.11
N SER A 130 27.44 -3.59 -8.71
CA SER A 130 28.53 -2.72 -8.28
C SER A 130 28.22 -1.24 -8.57
N SER A 131 28.90 -0.32 -7.86
CA SER A 131 28.75 1.12 -8.13
C SER A 131 29.10 1.51 -9.57
N ARG A 132 30.01 0.75 -10.21
CA ARG A 132 30.39 0.98 -11.62
C ARG A 132 29.28 0.58 -12.58
N GLN A 133 28.67 -0.59 -12.37
CA GLN A 133 27.52 -1.02 -13.16
C GLN A 133 26.35 -0.05 -13.02
N LEU A 134 26.02 0.34 -11.79
CA LEU A 134 24.98 1.33 -11.52
C LEU A 134 25.27 2.69 -12.18
N ALA A 135 26.51 3.15 -12.15
CA ALA A 135 26.92 4.40 -12.80
C ALA A 135 26.68 4.35 -14.32
N CYS A 136 27.03 3.23 -14.95
CA CYS A 136 26.79 3.01 -16.38
C CYS A 136 25.29 2.93 -16.71
N GLU A 137 24.51 2.15 -15.96
CA GLU A 137 23.07 1.97 -16.20
C GLU A 137 22.28 3.27 -16.00
N LEU A 138 22.67 4.06 -15.00
CA LEU A 138 21.95 5.26 -14.60
C LEU A 138 22.52 6.55 -15.22
N PHE A 139 23.52 6.42 -16.10
CA PHE A 139 24.21 7.52 -16.80
C PHE A 139 24.71 8.63 -15.87
N VAL A 140 25.34 8.25 -14.75
CA VAL A 140 25.90 9.17 -13.77
C VAL A 140 27.31 8.76 -13.35
N SER A 141 28.05 9.66 -12.70
CA SER A 141 29.38 9.33 -12.22
C SER A 141 29.34 8.28 -11.08
N ILE A 142 30.40 7.47 -10.96
CA ILE A 142 30.58 6.55 -9.83
C ILE A 142 30.56 7.31 -8.50
N HIS A 143 31.10 8.53 -8.48
CA HIS A 143 31.08 9.39 -7.30
C HIS A 143 29.64 9.72 -6.87
N THR A 144 28.78 10.06 -7.84
CA THR A 144 27.35 10.30 -7.60
C THR A 144 26.66 9.08 -7.01
N ILE A 145 26.93 7.88 -7.55
CA ILE A 145 26.39 6.62 -7.01
C ILE A 145 26.86 6.39 -5.58
N ASN A 146 28.15 6.58 -5.28
CA ASN A 146 28.69 6.39 -3.94
C ASN A 146 28.05 7.36 -2.92
N SER A 147 27.84 8.62 -3.31
CA SER A 147 27.12 9.60 -2.49
C SER A 147 25.68 9.18 -2.22
N HIS A 148 24.96 8.69 -3.23
CA HIS A 148 23.63 8.13 -3.02
C HIS A 148 23.63 6.90 -2.11
N ARG A 149 24.57 5.96 -2.27
CA ARG A 149 24.69 4.77 -1.40
C ARG A 149 24.91 5.17 0.05
N LYS A 150 25.75 6.17 0.32
CA LYS A 150 25.96 6.72 1.67
C LYS A 150 24.66 7.30 2.24
N ASN A 151 23.91 8.07 1.45
CA ASN A 151 22.64 8.64 1.88
C ASN A 151 21.58 7.57 2.14
N ILE A 152 21.53 6.52 1.32
CA ILE A 152 20.62 5.38 1.48
C ILE A 152 20.92 4.62 2.77
N LEU A 153 22.20 4.35 3.07
CA LEU A 153 22.60 3.73 4.34
C LEU A 153 22.20 4.58 5.55
N ALA A 154 22.46 5.88 5.50
CA ALA A 154 22.11 6.81 6.56
C ALA A 154 20.58 6.88 6.78
N LYS A 155 19.80 7.04 5.70
CA LYS A 155 18.32 7.03 5.75
C LYS A 155 17.77 5.70 6.23
N GLY A 156 18.37 4.59 5.79
CA GLY A 156 18.03 3.24 6.22
C GLY A 156 18.45 2.91 7.65
N ASN A 157 19.18 3.79 8.35
CA ASN A 157 19.76 3.56 9.67
C ASN A 157 20.55 2.23 9.76
N VAL A 158 21.41 1.99 8.77
CA VAL A 158 22.23 0.78 8.64
C VAL A 158 23.65 1.17 8.25
N LYS A 159 24.64 0.35 8.63
CA LYS A 159 26.06 0.65 8.38
C LYS A 159 26.61 -0.11 7.19
N THR A 160 26.03 -1.26 6.86
CA THR A 160 26.52 -2.13 5.79
C THR A 160 25.51 -2.30 4.66
N PRO A 161 25.97 -2.50 3.40
CA PRO A 161 25.08 -2.85 2.30
C PRO A 161 24.31 -4.16 2.54
N LEU A 162 24.88 -5.10 3.29
CA LEU A 162 24.21 -6.36 3.62
C LEU A 162 23.02 -6.14 4.57
N GLU A 163 23.20 -5.32 5.60
CA GLU A 163 22.10 -4.90 6.48
C GLU A 163 21.01 -4.17 5.70
N LEU A 164 21.42 -3.32 4.76
CA LEU A 164 20.51 -2.59 3.88
C LEU A 164 19.66 -3.55 3.04
N VAL A 165 20.27 -4.58 2.43
CA VAL A 165 19.54 -5.60 1.65
C VAL A 165 18.56 -6.36 2.54
N ARG A 166 19.01 -6.82 3.71
CA ARG A 166 18.15 -7.54 4.66
C ARG A 166 16.94 -6.69 5.04
N LYS A 167 17.18 -5.43 5.44
CA LYS A 167 16.13 -4.50 5.86
C LYS A 167 15.19 -4.14 4.71
N ALA A 168 15.72 -3.97 3.50
CA ALA A 168 14.90 -3.71 2.32
C ALA A 168 13.90 -4.84 2.03
N ILE A 169 14.30 -6.10 2.24
CA ILE A 169 13.42 -7.25 2.09
C ILE A 169 12.43 -7.35 3.27
N THR A 170 12.90 -7.22 4.51
CA THR A 170 12.06 -7.39 5.72
C THR A 170 11.00 -6.29 5.86
N GLU A 171 11.33 -5.05 5.48
CA GLU A 171 10.45 -3.89 5.61
C GLU A 171 9.73 -3.53 4.30
N GLY A 172 9.89 -4.32 3.23
CA GLY A 172 9.19 -4.12 1.96
C GLY A 172 9.55 -2.80 1.25
N TRP A 173 10.82 -2.41 1.28
CA TRP A 173 11.30 -1.19 0.62
C TRP A 173 11.44 -1.32 -0.92
N ILE A 174 11.39 -2.56 -1.41
CA ILE A 174 11.49 -2.97 -2.82
C ILE A 174 10.41 -3.98 -3.18
#